data_AF-A0A3D5GKG0-F1
#
_entry.id   AF-A0A3D5GKG0-F1
#
_cell.length_a   1.000
_cell.length_b   1.000
_cell.length_c   1.000
_cell.angle_alpha   90.00
_cell.angle_beta   90.00
_cell.angle_gamma   90.00
#
_symmetry.space_group_name_H-M   'P 1'
#
loop_
_entity.id
_entity.type
_entity.pdbx_description
1 polymer ?
#
loop_
_entity_poly.entity_id
_entity_poly.type
_entity_poly.pdbx_seq_one_letter_code
_entity_poly.pdbx_strand_id
1 'polypeptide(L)'
;MTKLLAVSPDPWRWQAHPEVWFLVAAVIAFGWWAIRVIGPRVVPAGEPITTSFQRRVFSVATVLLLVSADWPVHDIAEEHLYAVHMVQHLVITFIVPPLFLLATPAWLARLLILDEGRGSRILRRMAHPVVAGVLFNGLTALTHWSGVVQWSFDSGAFHYGVHLALFLSALLMWVPVAAPLPELRISVPGQMIYLFLMSVIPTIPAAWLTFAEGT
;
A
#
# COMPACT_ATOMS: atom_id res chain seq x y z
N MET A 1 -28.19 -31.43 26.59
CA MET A 1 -28.02 -29.98 26.48
C MET A 1 -26.55 -29.65 26.65
N THR A 2 -25.76 -29.85 25.59
CA THR A 2 -24.35 -29.48 25.57
C THR A 2 -24.30 -28.00 25.27
N LYS A 3 -23.85 -27.19 26.23
CA LYS A 3 -23.52 -25.78 25.98
C LYS A 3 -22.47 -25.77 24.87
N LEU A 4 -22.88 -25.39 23.65
CA LEU A 4 -21.99 -24.74 22.71
C LEU A 4 -21.50 -23.50 23.44
N LEU A 5 -20.32 -23.61 24.06
CA LEU A 5 -19.54 -22.43 24.39
C LEU A 5 -19.33 -21.75 23.03
N ALA A 6 -20.12 -20.72 22.76
CA ALA A 6 -19.71 -19.73 21.79
C ALA A 6 -18.35 -19.26 22.29
N VAL A 7 -17.29 -19.78 21.68
CA VAL A 7 -15.99 -19.14 21.74
C VAL A 7 -16.28 -17.76 21.16
N SER A 8 -16.50 -16.78 22.02
CA SER A 8 -16.30 -15.40 21.60
C SER A 8 -14.85 -15.38 21.17
N PRO A 9 -14.51 -15.22 19.88
CA PRO A 9 -13.12 -15.01 19.53
C PRO A 9 -12.68 -13.80 20.36
N ASP A 10 -11.65 -13.99 21.17
CA ASP A 10 -11.09 -12.89 21.96
C ASP A 10 -10.43 -11.95 20.96
N PRO A 11 -10.95 -10.73 20.73
CA PRO A 11 -10.40 -9.81 19.74
C PRO A 11 -8.97 -9.38 20.08
N TRP A 12 -8.53 -9.63 21.32
CA TRP A 12 -7.18 -9.35 21.80
C TRP A 12 -6.30 -10.60 21.87
N ARG A 13 -6.76 -11.73 21.35
CA ARG A 13 -5.92 -12.93 21.25
C ARG A 13 -4.73 -12.60 20.35
N TRP A 14 -3.54 -12.73 20.90
CA TRP A 14 -2.31 -12.52 20.13
C TRP A 14 -2.21 -13.53 18.97
N GLN A 15 -1.90 -13.02 17.79
CA GLN A 15 -1.64 -13.79 16.58
C GLN A 15 -0.29 -13.36 15.98
N ALA A 16 0.46 -14.32 15.43
CA ALA A 16 1.74 -14.05 14.81
C ALA A 16 1.56 -13.88 13.30
N HIS A 17 2.12 -12.81 12.75
CA HIS A 17 2.09 -12.50 11.32
C HIS A 17 3.51 -12.45 10.73
N PRO A 18 4.21 -13.61 10.61
CA PRO A 18 5.60 -13.66 10.19
C PRO A 18 5.84 -13.11 8.78
N GLU A 19 4.86 -13.21 7.89
CA GLU A 19 4.87 -12.59 6.55
C GLU A 19 4.88 -11.06 6.61
N VAL A 20 4.20 -10.46 7.59
CA VAL A 20 4.23 -9.01 7.82
C VAL A 20 5.58 -8.59 8.38
N TRP A 21 6.11 -9.34 9.35
CA TRP A 21 7.44 -9.07 9.90
C TRP A 21 8.53 -9.21 8.84
N PHE A 22 8.43 -10.21 7.97
CA PHE A 22 9.33 -10.38 6.83
C PHE A 22 9.24 -9.19 5.87
N LEU A 23 8.03 -8.75 5.51
CA LEU A 23 7.82 -7.57 4.66
C LEU A 23 8.45 -6.31 5.27
N VAL A 24 8.16 -6.03 6.55
CA VAL A 24 8.70 -4.87 7.27
C VAL A 24 10.22 -4.94 7.37
N ALA A 25 10.76 -6.12 7.71
CA ALA A 25 12.20 -6.33 7.73
C ALA A 25 12.84 -6.13 6.35
N ALA A 26 12.19 -6.59 5.28
CA ALA A 26 12.66 -6.39 3.91
C ALA A 26 12.65 -4.91 3.51
N VAL A 27 11.60 -4.15 3.87
CA VAL A 27 11.53 -2.70 3.63
C VAL A 27 12.65 -1.97 4.37
N ILE A 28 12.86 -2.28 5.65
CA ILE A 28 13.93 -1.68 6.47
C ILE A 28 15.31 -2.04 5.90
N ALA A 29 15.53 -3.32 5.58
CA ALA A 29 16.78 -3.82 5.02
C ALA A 29 17.08 -3.17 3.67
N PHE A 30 16.07 -3.04 2.80
CA PHE A 30 16.20 -2.35 1.52
C PHE A 30 16.55 -0.87 1.71
N GLY A 31 15.85 -0.16 2.60
CA GLY A 31 16.15 1.25 2.92
C GLY A 31 17.57 1.43 3.45
N TRP A 32 18.00 0.56 4.38
CA TRP A 32 19.36 0.55 4.90
C TRP A 32 20.40 0.28 3.81
N TRP A 33 20.18 -0.75 3.00
CA TRP A 33 21.07 -1.15 1.91
C TRP A 33 21.18 -0.05 0.84
N ALA A 34 20.05 0.53 0.42
CA ALA A 34 20.03 1.63 -0.52
C ALA A 34 20.87 2.82 -0.01
N ILE A 35 20.71 3.20 1.26
CA ILE A 35 21.43 4.36 1.83
C ILE A 35 22.91 4.06 2.09
N ARG A 36 23.26 2.86 2.55
CA ARG A 36 24.63 2.52 2.98
C ARG A 36 25.51 1.94 1.89
N VAL A 37 24.90 1.32 0.88
CA VAL A 37 25.62 0.56 -0.15
C VAL A 37 25.49 1.21 -1.53
N ILE A 38 24.28 1.61 -1.93
CA ILE A 38 24.09 2.27 -3.24
C ILE A 38 24.40 3.76 -3.16
N GLY A 39 23.81 4.47 -2.19
CA GLY A 39 23.91 5.92 -2.04
C GLY A 39 25.33 6.47 -2.18
N PRO A 40 26.33 5.94 -1.44
CA PRO A 40 27.72 6.43 -1.52
C PRO A 40 28.39 6.21 -2.89
N ARG A 41 27.85 5.34 -3.75
CA ARG A 41 28.39 5.05 -5.09
C ARG A 41 27.79 5.92 -6.19
N VAL A 42 26.59 6.45 -5.97
CA VAL A 42 25.82 7.17 -7.01
C VAL A 42 25.62 8.65 -6.70
N VAL A 43 25.63 9.02 -5.41
CA VAL A 43 25.46 10.42 -4.99
C VAL A 43 26.83 11.11 -5.01
N PRO A 44 26.96 12.30 -5.62
CA PRO A 44 28.21 13.06 -5.64
C PRO A 44 28.76 13.34 -4.23
N ALA A 45 30.09 13.36 -4.11
CA ALA A 45 30.75 13.65 -2.86
C ALA A 45 30.36 15.05 -2.35
N GLY A 46 29.91 15.14 -1.09
CA GLY A 46 29.47 16.39 -0.46
C GLY A 46 27.95 16.62 -0.50
N GLU A 47 27.19 15.84 -1.27
CA GLU A 47 25.73 15.90 -1.24
C GLU A 47 25.14 14.93 -0.20
N PRO A 48 24.08 15.32 0.52
CA PRO A 48 23.44 14.42 1.49
C PRO A 48 22.69 13.29 0.78
N ILE A 49 23.03 12.03 1.10
CA ILE A 49 22.32 10.84 0.57
C ILE A 49 20.84 10.87 0.94
N THR A 50 20.50 11.31 2.16
CA THR A 50 19.10 11.47 2.60
C THR A 50 18.97 12.68 3.51
N THR A 51 17.77 13.27 3.54
CA THR A 51 17.42 14.33 4.49
C THR A 51 16.90 13.76 5.82
N SER A 52 16.84 14.60 6.87
CA SER A 52 16.20 14.21 8.13
C SER A 52 14.69 13.98 7.96
N PHE A 53 14.04 14.77 7.10
CA PHE A 53 12.63 14.61 6.74
C PHE A 53 12.37 13.23 6.12
N GLN A 54 13.14 12.83 5.11
CA GLN A 54 12.99 11.53 4.45
C GLN A 54 13.09 10.35 5.44
N ARG A 55 14.06 10.41 6.36
CA ARG A 55 14.24 9.38 7.40
C ARG A 55 13.07 9.32 8.38
N ARG A 56 12.54 10.46 8.80
CA ARG A 56 11.35 10.54 9.68
C ARG A 56 10.11 9.99 8.96
N VAL A 57 9.87 10.43 7.73
CA VAL A 57 8.72 9.97 6.94
C VAL A 57 8.81 8.48 6.64
N PHE A 58 9.99 7.95 6.32
CA PHE A 58 10.23 6.51 6.15
C PHE A 58 9.86 5.73 7.42
N SER A 59 10.30 6.24 8.57
CA SER A 59 10.03 5.61 9.87
C SER A 59 8.53 5.61 10.17
N VAL A 60 7.85 6.73 9.95
CA VAL A 60 6.40 6.85 10.13
C VAL A 60 5.65 5.90 9.18
N ALA A 61 6.01 5.86 7.90
CA ALA A 61 5.39 4.96 6.92
C ALA A 61 5.56 3.49 7.32
N THR A 62 6.75 3.10 7.77
CA THR A 62 7.05 1.72 8.20
C THR A 62 6.30 1.34 9.47
N VAL A 63 6.22 2.24 10.45
CA VAL A 63 5.45 2.01 11.68
C VAL A 63 3.95 1.91 11.38
N LEU A 64 3.41 2.79 10.53
CA LEU A 64 2.00 2.72 10.13
C LEU A 64 1.69 1.43 9.38
N LEU A 65 2.58 0.98 8.49
CA LEU A 65 2.43 -0.30 7.81
C LEU A 65 2.41 -1.46 8.82
N LEU A 66 3.37 -1.51 9.74
CA LEU A 66 3.43 -2.55 10.77
C LEU A 66 2.18 -2.56 11.64
N VAL A 67 1.81 -1.40 12.22
CA VAL A 67 0.64 -1.30 13.10
C VAL A 67 -0.66 -1.65 12.39
N SER A 68 -0.78 -1.35 11.10
CA SER A 68 -2.00 -1.63 10.33
C SER A 68 -2.09 -3.09 9.85
N ALA A 69 -0.95 -3.73 9.58
CA ALA A 69 -0.89 -5.08 9.02
C ALA A 69 -0.63 -6.17 10.07
N ASP A 70 -0.23 -5.83 11.30
CA ASP A 70 0.07 -6.77 12.37
C ASP A 70 -1.01 -6.76 13.46
N TRP A 71 -0.86 -7.67 14.43
CA TRP A 71 -1.71 -7.72 15.62
C TRP A 71 -1.60 -6.41 16.43
N PRO A 72 -2.71 -5.87 16.99
CA PRO A 72 -4.07 -6.41 16.97
C PRO A 72 -4.95 -5.88 15.85
N VAL A 73 -4.50 -4.87 15.10
CA VAL A 73 -5.36 -4.14 14.15
C VAL A 73 -5.83 -5.07 13.04
N HIS A 74 -4.92 -5.89 12.51
CA HIS A 74 -5.21 -6.84 11.45
C HIS A 74 -6.28 -7.87 11.88
N ASP A 75 -6.11 -8.49 13.05
CA ASP A 75 -7.03 -9.51 13.56
C ASP A 75 -8.40 -8.92 13.93
N ILE A 76 -8.42 -7.71 14.48
CA ILE A 76 -9.68 -6.99 14.76
C ILE A 76 -10.37 -6.63 13.45
N ALA A 77 -9.64 -6.19 12.43
CA ALA A 77 -10.17 -5.89 11.12
C ALA A 77 -10.79 -7.12 10.44
N GLU A 78 -10.08 -8.24 10.41
CA GLU A 78 -10.49 -9.43 9.67
C GLU A 78 -11.62 -10.19 10.34
N GLU A 79 -11.50 -10.42 11.65
CA GLU A 79 -12.37 -11.37 12.33
C GLU A 79 -13.54 -10.69 13.08
N HIS A 80 -13.48 -9.38 13.31
CA HIS A 80 -14.38 -8.71 14.25
C HIS A 80 -15.11 -7.48 13.69
N LEU A 81 -14.39 -6.49 13.15
CA LEU A 81 -14.93 -5.17 12.84
C LEU A 81 -14.60 -4.72 11.42
N TYR A 82 -15.61 -4.75 10.54
CA TYR A 82 -15.52 -4.21 9.19
C TYR A 82 -15.08 -2.74 9.14
N ALA A 83 -15.46 -1.92 10.12
CA ALA A 83 -15.00 -0.53 10.19
C ALA A 83 -13.47 -0.43 10.34
N VAL A 84 -12.87 -1.30 11.17
CA VAL A 84 -11.41 -1.37 11.35
C VAL A 84 -10.75 -1.90 10.08
N HIS A 85 -11.36 -2.89 9.42
CA HIS A 85 -10.93 -3.40 8.11
C HIS A 85 -10.84 -2.31 7.04
N MET A 86 -11.86 -1.45 6.96
CA MET A 86 -11.87 -0.36 5.99
C MET A 86 -10.87 0.73 6.34
N VAL A 87 -10.73 1.07 7.62
CA VAL A 87 -9.69 2.02 8.06
C VAL A 87 -8.30 1.46 7.75
N GLN A 88 -8.05 0.18 8.00
CA GLN A 88 -6.80 -0.49 7.64
C GLN A 88 -6.51 -0.39 6.13
N HIS A 89 -7.49 -0.71 5.28
CA HIS A 89 -7.35 -0.57 3.83
C HIS A 89 -7.02 0.87 3.41
N LEU A 90 -7.69 1.86 4.00
CA LEU A 90 -7.42 3.27 3.73
C LEU A 90 -6.01 3.69 4.18
N VAL A 91 -5.56 3.24 5.35
CA VAL A 91 -4.19 3.52 5.81
C VAL A 91 -3.16 2.90 4.85
N ILE A 92 -3.33 1.62 4.50
CA ILE A 92 -2.39 0.88 3.66
C ILE A 92 -2.37 1.40 2.21
N THR A 93 -3.47 1.96 1.69
CA THR A 93 -3.55 2.39 0.27
C THR A 93 -3.49 3.92 0.07
N PHE A 94 -3.96 4.73 1.01
CA PHE A 94 -4.01 6.19 0.86
C PHE A 94 -3.04 6.97 1.77
N ILE A 95 -2.49 6.36 2.83
CA ILE A 95 -1.57 7.05 3.76
C ILE A 95 -0.15 6.53 3.61
N VAL A 96 0.06 5.22 3.76
CA VAL A 96 1.39 4.62 3.74
C VAL A 96 2.11 4.79 2.39
N PRO A 97 1.47 4.56 1.22
CA PRO A 97 2.16 4.65 -0.07
C PRO A 97 2.72 6.04 -0.41
N PRO A 98 1.98 7.16 -0.28
CA PRO A 98 2.55 8.48 -0.55
C PRO A 98 3.65 8.85 0.46
N LEU A 99 3.58 8.38 1.71
CA LEU A 99 4.67 8.56 2.67
C LEU A 99 5.95 7.84 2.20
N PHE A 100 5.86 6.60 1.69
CA PHE A 100 7.03 5.93 1.12
C PHE A 100 7.59 6.66 -0.10
N LEU A 101 6.74 7.23 -0.96
CA LEU A 101 7.20 8.05 -2.10
C LEU A 101 7.91 9.33 -1.62
N LEU A 102 7.38 10.01 -0.60
CA LEU A 102 8.00 11.21 -0.01
C LEU A 102 9.30 10.90 0.74
N ALA A 103 9.41 9.70 1.33
CA ALA A 103 10.62 9.21 1.96
C ALA A 103 11.72 8.86 0.95
N THR A 104 11.35 8.55 -0.30
CA THR A 104 12.28 8.11 -1.34
C THR A 104 13.15 9.28 -1.83
N PRO A 105 14.49 9.18 -1.76
CA PRO A 105 15.37 10.21 -2.32
C PRO A 105 15.29 10.28 -3.84
N ALA A 106 15.48 11.49 -4.40
CA ALA A 106 15.45 11.70 -5.84
C ALA A 106 16.50 10.84 -6.60
N TRP A 107 17.71 10.67 -6.05
CA TRP A 107 18.74 9.83 -6.68
C TRP A 107 18.29 8.37 -6.81
N LEU A 108 17.58 7.83 -5.81
CA LEU A 108 17.09 6.45 -5.82
C LEU A 108 15.97 6.30 -6.84
N ALA A 109 15.04 7.26 -6.89
CA ALA A 109 13.99 7.26 -7.88
C ALA A 109 14.53 7.40 -9.32
N ARG A 110 15.54 8.25 -9.53
CA ARG A 110 16.23 8.37 -10.83
C ARG A 110 16.86 7.05 -11.23
N LEU A 111 17.51 6.34 -10.30
CA LEU A 111 18.10 5.03 -10.59
C LEU A 111 17.06 3.99 -10.99
N LEU A 112 15.89 3.98 -10.34
CA LEU A 112 14.81 3.02 -10.63
C LEU A 112 14.06 3.30 -11.94
N ILE A 113 13.99 4.58 -12.35
CA ILE A 113 13.07 5.05 -13.41
C ILE A 113 13.81 5.49 -14.69
N LEU A 114 15.09 5.87 -14.58
CA LEU A 114 15.88 6.38 -15.70
C LEU A 114 16.90 5.38 -16.25
N ASP A 115 17.01 4.19 -15.65
CA ASP A 115 17.76 3.10 -16.28
C ASP A 115 17.10 2.69 -17.62
N GLU A 116 17.87 2.29 -18.63
CA GLU A 116 17.34 1.87 -19.92
C GLU A 116 16.84 0.41 -19.92
N GLY A 117 17.01 -0.28 -18.80
CA GLY A 117 16.56 -1.65 -18.60
C GLY A 117 15.06 -1.87 -18.80
N ARG A 118 14.69 -3.12 -19.13
CA ARG A 118 13.29 -3.54 -19.32
C ARG A 118 12.41 -3.24 -18.10
N GLY A 119 12.98 -3.38 -16.89
CA GLY A 119 12.27 -3.10 -15.62
C GLY A 119 11.84 -1.64 -15.50
N SER A 120 12.75 -0.70 -15.72
CA SER A 120 12.46 0.74 -15.71
C SER A 120 11.37 1.12 -16.73
N ARG A 121 11.42 0.54 -17.95
CA ARG A 121 10.38 0.77 -18.97
C ARG A 121 9.00 0.27 -18.53
N ILE A 122 8.93 -0.88 -17.86
CA ILE A 122 7.68 -1.41 -17.30
C ILE A 122 7.20 -0.48 -16.17
N LEU A 123 8.08 -0.11 -15.24
CA LEU A 123 7.76 0.76 -14.12
C LEU A 123 7.21 2.10 -14.59
N ARG A 124 7.84 2.74 -15.58
CA ARG A 124 7.35 3.99 -16.20
C ARG A 124 5.96 3.86 -16.81
N ARG A 125 5.67 2.74 -17.47
CA ARG A 125 4.33 2.49 -18.03
C ARG A 125 3.29 2.28 -16.93
N MET A 126 3.64 1.50 -15.91
CA MET A 126 2.77 1.22 -14.77
C MET A 126 2.52 2.47 -13.92
N ALA A 127 3.49 3.37 -13.85
CA ALA A 127 3.41 4.64 -13.14
C ALA A 127 2.70 5.75 -13.96
N HIS A 128 2.33 5.50 -15.22
CA HIS A 128 1.58 6.46 -16.01
C HIS A 128 0.20 6.69 -15.36
N PRO A 129 -0.29 7.95 -15.22
CA PRO A 129 -1.47 8.26 -14.40
C PRO A 129 -2.69 7.39 -14.71
N VAL A 130 -3.03 7.25 -16.00
CA VAL A 130 -4.18 6.44 -16.42
C VAL A 130 -3.98 4.96 -16.10
N VAL A 131 -2.78 4.43 -16.33
CA VAL A 131 -2.50 3.00 -16.11
C VAL A 131 -2.49 2.68 -14.63
N ALA A 132 -1.82 3.50 -13.83
CA ALA A 132 -1.77 3.37 -12.38
C ALA A 132 -3.17 3.46 -11.76
N GLY A 133 -3.96 4.46 -12.18
CA GLY A 133 -5.33 4.65 -11.72
C GLY A 133 -6.26 3.50 -12.09
N VAL A 134 -6.20 3.01 -13.33
CA VAL A 134 -7.00 1.85 -13.77
C VAL A 134 -6.57 0.57 -13.04
N LEU A 135 -5.28 0.35 -12.86
CA LEU A 135 -4.77 -0.83 -12.15
C LEU A 135 -5.24 -0.86 -10.69
N PHE A 136 -5.06 0.23 -9.95
CA PHE A 136 -5.47 0.31 -8.55
C PHE A 136 -6.98 0.17 -8.37
N ASN A 137 -7.78 0.88 -9.17
CA ASN A 137 -9.23 0.81 -9.07
C ASN A 137 -9.79 -0.52 -9.59
N GLY A 138 -9.19 -1.10 -10.62
CA GLY A 138 -9.55 -2.43 -11.13
C GLY A 138 -9.30 -3.51 -10.07
N LEU A 139 -8.14 -3.48 -9.42
CA LEU A 139 -7.85 -4.37 -8.30
C LEU A 139 -8.82 -4.14 -7.14
N THR A 140 -9.10 -2.88 -6.78
CA THR A 140 -10.08 -2.54 -5.74
C THR A 140 -11.47 -3.08 -6.08
N ALA A 141 -11.93 -2.99 -7.33
CA ALA A 141 -13.20 -3.57 -7.73
C ALA A 141 -13.19 -5.11 -7.65
N LEU A 142 -12.08 -5.75 -8.06
CA LEU A 142 -11.91 -7.20 -7.98
C LEU A 142 -11.94 -7.71 -6.55
N THR A 143 -11.41 -6.96 -5.58
CA THR A 143 -11.45 -7.39 -4.16
C THR A 143 -12.86 -7.39 -3.56
N HIS A 144 -13.83 -6.80 -4.25
CA HIS A 144 -15.25 -6.84 -3.86
C HIS A 144 -16.05 -7.88 -4.64
N TRP A 145 -15.43 -8.58 -5.60
CA TRP A 145 -16.09 -9.68 -6.28
C TRP A 145 -16.17 -10.89 -5.36
N SER A 146 -17.37 -11.44 -5.18
CA SER A 146 -17.66 -12.55 -4.26
C SER A 146 -16.72 -13.75 -4.39
N GLY A 147 -16.32 -14.13 -5.62
CA GLY A 147 -15.36 -15.22 -5.81
C GLY A 147 -13.97 -14.93 -5.24
N VAL A 148 -13.48 -13.69 -5.42
CA VAL A 148 -12.19 -13.25 -4.87
C VAL A 148 -12.26 -13.14 -3.36
N VAL A 149 -13.37 -12.61 -2.82
CA VAL A 149 -13.62 -12.53 -1.38
C VAL A 149 -13.62 -13.91 -0.75
N GLN A 150 -14.32 -14.88 -1.35
CA GLN A 150 -14.36 -16.25 -0.85
C GLN A 150 -12.97 -16.89 -0.83
N TRP A 151 -12.19 -16.75 -1.90
CA TRP A 151 -10.83 -17.30 -1.95
C TRP A 151 -9.87 -16.62 -0.96
N SER A 152 -10.03 -15.31 -0.72
CA SER A 152 -9.34 -14.61 0.36
C SER A 152 -9.68 -15.19 1.71
N PHE A 153 -10.97 -15.43 1.99
CA PHE A 153 -11.41 -16.00 3.25
C PHE A 153 -10.86 -17.42 3.45
N ASP A 154 -10.86 -18.24 2.40
CA ASP A 154 -10.44 -19.64 2.47
C ASP A 154 -8.91 -19.82 2.55
N SER A 155 -8.12 -18.80 2.20
CA SER A 155 -6.66 -18.89 2.10
C SER A 155 -5.95 -17.62 2.55
N GLY A 156 -5.33 -17.66 3.73
CA GLY A 156 -4.53 -16.55 4.26
C GLY A 156 -3.39 -16.11 3.33
N ALA A 157 -2.76 -17.05 2.60
CA ALA A 157 -1.73 -16.71 1.63
C ALA A 157 -2.28 -15.93 0.42
N PHE A 158 -3.48 -16.29 -0.05
CA PHE A 158 -4.16 -15.54 -1.11
C PHE A 158 -4.61 -14.18 -0.59
N HIS A 159 -5.16 -14.13 0.63
CA HIS A 159 -5.54 -12.88 1.30
C HIS A 159 -4.36 -11.90 1.39
N TYR A 160 -3.23 -12.34 1.92
CA TYR A 160 -1.99 -11.56 1.95
C TYR A 160 -1.54 -11.11 0.56
N GLY A 161 -1.63 -11.99 -0.45
CA GLY A 161 -1.31 -11.68 -1.83
C GLY A 161 -2.16 -10.55 -2.41
N VAL A 162 -3.46 -10.53 -2.09
CA VAL A 162 -4.39 -9.46 -2.47
C VAL A 162 -3.99 -8.14 -1.81
N HIS A 163 -3.71 -8.14 -0.50
CA HIS A 163 -3.24 -6.95 0.22
C HIS A 163 -1.93 -6.39 -0.36
N LEU A 164 -0.97 -7.27 -0.65
CA LEU A 164 0.28 -6.88 -1.26
C LEU A 164 0.08 -6.28 -2.66
N ALA A 165 -0.80 -6.87 -3.48
CA ALA A 165 -1.14 -6.33 -4.80
C ALA A 165 -1.81 -4.95 -4.72
N LEU A 166 -2.73 -4.76 -3.76
CA LEU A 166 -3.33 -3.46 -3.48
C LEU A 166 -2.28 -2.43 -3.03
N PHE A 167 -1.38 -2.79 -2.13
CA PHE A 167 -0.31 -1.91 -1.66
C PHE A 167 0.63 -1.49 -2.80
N LEU A 168 1.09 -2.44 -3.62
CA LEU A 168 1.98 -2.17 -4.75
C LEU A 168 1.30 -1.31 -5.83
N SER A 169 0.03 -1.57 -6.14
CA SER A 169 -0.73 -0.75 -7.08
C SER A 169 -1.01 0.65 -6.52
N ALA A 170 -1.21 0.79 -5.21
CA ALA A 170 -1.35 2.08 -4.54
C ALA A 170 -0.06 2.91 -4.62
N LEU A 171 1.13 2.29 -4.47
CA LEU A 171 2.40 2.97 -4.70
C LEU A 171 2.47 3.58 -6.11
N LEU A 172 2.03 2.83 -7.13
CA LEU A 172 1.95 3.32 -8.51
C LEU A 172 0.90 4.43 -8.65
N MET A 173 -0.28 4.26 -8.06
CA MET A 173 -1.38 5.23 -8.11
C MET A 173 -0.96 6.60 -7.59
N TRP A 174 -0.10 6.64 -6.57
CA TRP A 174 0.39 7.88 -5.96
C TRP A 174 1.57 8.53 -6.71
N VAL A 175 2.23 7.86 -7.67
CA VAL A 175 3.35 8.43 -8.43
C VAL A 175 3.00 9.77 -9.11
N PRO A 176 1.87 9.90 -9.85
CA PRO A 176 1.46 11.16 -10.48
C PRO A 176 1.27 12.35 -9.54
N VAL A 177 1.23 12.13 -8.23
CA VAL A 177 0.92 13.16 -7.23
C VAL A 177 2.11 13.39 -6.30
N ALA A 178 2.66 12.31 -5.74
CA ALA A 178 3.61 12.36 -4.62
C ALA A 178 5.01 11.84 -4.98
N ALA A 179 5.29 11.49 -6.25
CA ALA A 179 6.59 10.96 -6.63
C ALA A 179 7.75 11.88 -6.24
N PRO A 180 8.91 11.36 -5.84
CA PRO A 180 10.05 12.19 -5.44
C PRO A 180 10.63 13.03 -6.59
N LEU A 181 10.37 12.66 -7.84
CA LEU A 181 10.75 13.40 -9.04
C LEU A 181 9.58 14.29 -9.52
N PRO A 182 9.72 15.62 -9.53
CA PRO A 182 8.67 16.52 -9.99
C PRO A 182 8.18 16.23 -11.42
N GLU A 183 9.06 15.76 -12.30
CA GLU A 183 8.75 15.42 -13.70
C GLU A 183 7.79 14.22 -13.86
N LEU A 184 7.60 13.42 -12.81
CA LEU A 184 6.62 12.32 -12.80
C LEU A 184 5.24 12.77 -12.30
N ARG A 185 5.14 13.99 -11.78
CA ARG A 185 3.89 14.53 -11.24
C ARG A 185 3.13 15.25 -12.34
N ILE A 186 1.81 15.06 -12.37
CA ILE A 186 0.93 15.85 -13.23
C ILE A 186 0.71 17.24 -12.63
N SER A 187 0.16 18.17 -13.42
CA SER A 187 -0.15 19.52 -12.96
C SER A 187 -1.10 19.51 -11.76
N VAL A 188 -1.04 20.54 -10.90
CA VAL A 188 -1.89 20.60 -9.70
C VAL A 188 -3.39 20.45 -10.02
N PRO A 189 -3.98 21.12 -11.04
CA PRO A 189 -5.36 20.86 -11.44
C PRO A 189 -5.59 19.41 -11.89
N GLY A 190 -4.62 18.82 -12.59
CA GLY A 190 -4.64 17.42 -12.98
C GLY A 190 -4.64 16.48 -11.78
N GLN A 191 -3.86 16.78 -10.73
CA GLN A 191 -3.84 16.00 -9.48
C GLN A 191 -5.20 16.04 -8.79
N MET A 192 -5.85 17.21 -8.74
CA MET A 192 -7.18 17.36 -8.15
C MET A 192 -8.21 16.48 -8.87
N ILE A 193 -8.24 16.53 -10.22
CA ILE A 193 -9.15 15.69 -11.02
C ILE A 193 -8.81 14.21 -10.85
N TYR A 194 -7.52 13.86 -10.91
CA TYR A 194 -7.06 12.49 -10.77
C TYR A 194 -7.46 11.87 -9.43
N LEU A 195 -7.18 12.56 -8.32
CA LEU A 195 -7.55 12.11 -6.97
C LEU A 195 -9.07 12.09 -6.78
N PHE A 196 -9.80 13.04 -7.34
CA PHE A 196 -11.26 13.00 -7.36
C PHE A 196 -11.76 11.71 -8.03
N LEU A 197 -11.24 11.37 -9.20
CA LEU A 197 -11.61 10.13 -9.91
C LEU A 197 -11.22 8.86 -9.12
N MET A 198 -10.10 8.87 -8.40
CA MET A 198 -9.72 7.75 -7.51
C MET A 198 -10.73 7.54 -6.38
N SER A 199 -11.47 8.58 -5.97
CA SER A 199 -12.52 8.45 -4.96
C SER A 199 -13.83 7.89 -5.51
N VAL A 200 -14.10 8.00 -6.81
CA VAL A 200 -15.39 7.63 -7.41
C VAL A 200 -15.56 6.12 -7.49
N ILE A 201 -14.57 5.39 -8.04
CA ILE A 201 -14.75 3.95 -8.31
C ILE A 201 -14.97 3.14 -7.02
N PRO A 202 -14.27 3.41 -5.89
CA PRO A 202 -14.55 2.74 -4.62
C PRO A 202 -15.95 3.00 -4.05
N THR A 203 -16.68 4.02 -4.52
CA THR A 203 -18.07 4.26 -4.08
C THR A 203 -19.08 3.30 -4.71
N ILE A 204 -18.75 2.65 -5.82
CA ILE A 204 -19.67 1.73 -6.50
C ILE A 204 -19.93 0.48 -5.62
N PRO A 205 -18.91 -0.22 -5.08
CA PRO A 205 -19.16 -1.30 -4.11
C PRO A 205 -19.87 -0.80 -2.84
N ALA A 206 -19.53 0.39 -2.34
CA ALA A 206 -20.16 0.95 -1.15
C ALA A 206 -21.66 1.20 -1.36
N ALA A 207 -22.06 1.73 -2.52
CA ALA A 207 -23.46 1.90 -2.88
C ALA A 207 -24.17 0.55 -2.96
N TRP A 208 -23.56 -0.45 -3.61
CA TRP A 208 -24.15 -1.79 -3.66
C TRP A 208 -24.37 -2.38 -2.26
N LEU A 209 -23.37 -2.31 -1.38
CA LEU A 209 -23.48 -2.81 0.00
C LEU A 209 -24.52 -2.04 0.83
N THR A 210 -24.67 -0.74 0.58
CA THR A 210 -25.64 0.10 1.30
C THR A 210 -27.08 -0.16 0.85
N PHE A 211 -27.28 -0.49 -0.44
CA PHE A 211 -28.60 -0.70 -1.05
C PHE A 211 -28.93 -2.16 -1.35
N ALA A 212 -28.04 -3.11 -1.01
CA ALA A 212 -28.33 -4.53 -1.10
C ALA A 212 -29.39 -4.90 -0.07
N GLU A 213 -30.58 -5.23 -0.53
CA GLU A 213 -31.58 -5.89 0.29
C GLU A 213 -31.08 -7.32 0.55
N GLY A 214 -31.00 -7.70 1.84
CA GLY A 214 -30.57 -9.04 2.25
C GLY A 214 -31.58 -10.08 1.78
N THR A 215 -31.26 -10.76 0.68
CA THR A 215 -31.96 -11.96 0.23
C THR A 215 -31.33 -13.23 0.80
#